data_AF-A0A8T5PP66-F1
#
_entry.id   AF-A0A8T5PP66-F1
#
_cell.length_a   1.000
_cell.length_b   1.000
_cell.length_c   1.000
_cell.angle_alpha   90.00
_cell.angle_beta   90.00
_cell.angle_gamma   90.00
#
_symmetry.space_group_name_H-M   'P 1'
#
loop_
_entity.id
_entity.type
_entity.pdbx_description
1 polymer ?
#
loop_
_entity_poly.entity_id
_entity_poly.type
_entity_poly.pdbx_seq_one_letter_code
_entity_poly.pdbx_strand_id
1 'polypeptide(L)'
;MNIFLIRKVRKFVKQDKIQTTKDFREDFLSHKFKEDDVKNALIKGIHLKASELYPNPERYKSKFYAIHKLFPRYIFIGYDIYKDHITLIHTSPAGNWEIGQYKKEKKLLKKRIIGLFL
;
A
#
# COMPACT_ATOMS: atom_id res chain seq x y z
N MET A 1 -8.70 -8.61 0.31
CA MET A 1 -8.62 -7.43 -0.58
C MET A 1 -9.96 -6.70 -0.67
N ASN A 2 -10.04 -5.51 -0.06
CA ASN A 2 -11.24 -4.67 -0.11
C ASN A 2 -11.31 -3.95 -1.48
N ILE A 3 -12.19 -4.41 -2.38
CA ILE A 3 -12.33 -3.86 -3.74
C ILE A 3 -12.74 -2.38 -3.71
N PHE A 4 -13.59 -2.00 -2.75
CA PHE A 4 -14.01 -0.60 -2.58
C PHE A 4 -12.84 0.30 -2.20
N LEU A 5 -11.98 -0.15 -1.28
CA LEU A 5 -10.76 0.53 -0.87
C LEU A 5 -9.85 0.83 -2.09
N ILE A 6 -9.58 -0.19 -2.90
CA ILE A 6 -8.70 -0.06 -4.07
C ILE A 6 -9.28 0.89 -5.11
N ARG A 7 -10.59 0.78 -5.40
CA ARG A 7 -11.25 1.70 -6.33
C ARG A 7 -11.15 3.15 -5.83
N LYS A 8 -11.34 3.37 -4.53
CA LYS A 8 -11.24 4.69 -3.90
C LYS A 8 -9.82 5.25 -3.97
N VAL A 9 -8.80 4.47 -3.58
CA VAL A 9 -7.38 4.89 -3.66
C VAL A 9 -6.99 5.22 -5.10
N ARG A 10 -7.31 4.35 -6.07
CA ARG A 10 -7.02 4.60 -7.49
C ARG A 10 -7.67 5.88 -8.00
N LYS A 11 -8.90 6.18 -7.59
CA LYS A 11 -9.59 7.42 -7.96
C LYS A 11 -8.80 8.63 -7.45
N PHE A 12 -8.39 8.63 -6.18
CA PHE A 12 -7.64 9.74 -5.61
C PHE A 12 -6.27 9.93 -6.26
N VAL A 13 -5.53 8.84 -6.52
CA VAL A 13 -4.23 8.92 -7.20
C VAL A 13 -4.37 9.51 -8.61
N LYS A 14 -5.38 9.08 -9.37
CA LYS A 14 -5.63 9.62 -10.73
C LYS A 14 -6.04 11.10 -10.74
N GLN A 15 -6.64 11.58 -9.65
CA GLN A 15 -7.06 12.97 -9.47
C GLN A 15 -5.97 13.81 -8.76
N ASP A 16 -4.78 13.24 -8.54
CA ASP A 16 -3.67 13.84 -7.80
C ASP A 16 -4.05 14.37 -6.40
N LYS A 17 -5.05 13.72 -5.78
CA LYS A 17 -5.53 14.05 -4.43
C LYS A 17 -4.73 13.32 -3.36
N ILE A 18 -3.42 13.56 -3.36
CA ILE A 18 -2.45 12.94 -2.47
C ILE A 18 -1.81 14.02 -1.60
N GLN A 19 -1.87 13.84 -0.28
CA GLN A 19 -1.13 14.64 0.69
C GLN A 19 -0.03 13.79 1.32
N THR A 20 1.03 14.43 1.79
CA THR A 20 2.17 13.76 2.42
C THR A 20 2.49 14.40 3.76
N THR A 21 2.74 13.58 4.77
CA THR A 21 3.26 14.06 6.06
C THR A 21 4.74 14.43 5.95
N LYS A 22 5.28 15.10 6.97
CA LYS A 22 6.71 15.37 7.08
C LYS A 22 7.52 14.06 7.12
N ASP A 23 7.13 13.12 8.00
CA ASP A 23 7.73 11.79 8.14
C ASP A 23 7.83 11.07 6.78
N PHE A 24 6.73 11.05 6.00
CA PHE A 24 6.72 10.43 4.68
C PHE A 24 7.75 11.06 3.73
N ARG A 25 7.90 12.39 3.74
CA ARG A 25 8.84 13.09 2.87
C ARG A 25 10.28 12.75 3.22
N GLU A 26 10.59 12.69 4.51
CA GLU A 26 11.92 12.33 5.01
C GLU A 26 12.27 10.88 4.62
N ASP A 27 11.35 9.95 4.86
CA ASP A 27 11.45 8.55 4.45
C ASP A 27 11.67 8.41 2.93
N PHE A 28 10.84 9.11 2.15
CA PHE A 28 10.86 9.07 0.69
C PHE A 28 12.22 9.52 0.13
N LEU A 29 12.77 10.61 0.67
CA LEU A 29 14.10 11.11 0.32
C LEU A 29 15.20 10.12 0.74
N SER A 30 15.12 9.56 1.95
CA SER A 30 16.13 8.63 2.47
C SER A 30 16.25 7.35 1.63
N HIS A 31 15.12 6.86 1.11
CA HIS A 31 15.02 5.59 0.41
C HIS A 31 15.17 5.70 -1.10
N LYS A 32 15.34 6.92 -1.63
CA LYS A 32 15.55 7.21 -3.06
C LYS A 32 14.46 6.62 -3.95
N PHE A 33 13.21 6.60 -3.48
CA PHE A 33 12.07 6.22 -4.31
C PHE A 33 11.74 7.35 -5.30
N LYS A 34 11.13 6.99 -6.43
CA LYS A 34 10.54 7.96 -7.35
C LYS A 34 9.07 8.14 -7.05
N GLU A 35 8.52 9.30 -7.39
CA GLU A 35 7.09 9.56 -7.22
C GLU A 35 6.22 8.53 -7.96
N ASP A 36 6.67 8.13 -9.15
CA ASP A 36 6.05 7.07 -9.95
C ASP A 36 6.03 5.72 -9.24
N ASP A 37 7.03 5.39 -8.41
CA ASP A 37 7.05 4.15 -7.65
C ASP A 37 5.92 4.14 -6.61
N VAL A 38 5.73 5.27 -5.93
CA VAL A 38 4.66 5.48 -4.95
C VAL A 38 3.29 5.42 -5.62
N LYS A 39 3.10 6.17 -6.71
CA LYS A 39 1.84 6.17 -7.47
C LYS A 39 1.52 4.78 -8.04
N ASN A 40 2.51 4.09 -8.61
CA ASN A 40 2.33 2.71 -9.09
C ASN A 40 1.99 1.75 -7.95
N ALA A 41 2.64 1.86 -6.80
CA ALA A 41 2.34 1.03 -5.65
C ALA A 41 0.93 1.24 -5.12
N LEU A 42 0.43 2.47 -5.08
CA LEU A 42 -0.95 2.77 -4.68
C LEU A 42 -1.98 2.29 -5.71
N ILE A 43 -1.62 2.19 -6.99
CA ILE A 43 -2.54 1.73 -8.05
C ILE A 43 -2.55 0.19 -8.16
N LYS A 44 -1.37 -0.43 -8.11
CA LYS A 44 -1.13 -1.84 -8.46
C LYS A 44 -0.73 -2.70 -7.26
N GLY A 45 -0.55 -2.11 -6.09
CA GLY A 45 -0.16 -2.81 -4.87
C GLY A 45 -1.27 -3.67 -4.28
N ILE A 46 -0.88 -4.47 -3.30
CA ILE A 46 -1.81 -5.13 -2.38
C ILE A 46 -2.06 -4.18 -1.23
N HIS A 47 -3.33 -3.91 -0.96
CA HIS A 47 -3.75 -3.02 0.12
C HIS A 47 -4.25 -3.85 1.29
N LEU A 48 -3.67 -3.62 2.46
CA LEU A 48 -3.96 -4.31 3.71
C LEU A 48 -4.30 -3.30 4.79
N LYS A 49 -5.23 -3.64 5.67
CA LYS A 49 -5.41 -2.94 6.95
C LYS A 49 -4.23 -3.25 7.87
N ALA A 50 -3.96 -2.34 8.81
CA ALA A 50 -2.97 -2.60 9.87
C ALA A 50 -3.21 -3.95 10.57
N SER A 51 -4.48 -4.29 10.84
CA SER A 51 -4.86 -5.56 11.49
C SER A 51 -4.69 -6.82 10.63
N GLU A 52 -4.63 -6.66 9.30
CA GLU A 52 -4.31 -7.76 8.37
C GLU A 52 -2.81 -7.99 8.26
N LEU A 53 -2.02 -6.95 8.57
CA LEU A 53 -0.57 -6.96 8.43
C LEU A 53 0.15 -7.31 9.73
N TYR A 54 -0.34 -6.80 10.86
CA TYR A 54 0.34 -6.90 12.16
C TYR A 54 -0.62 -7.42 13.24
N PRO A 55 -0.11 -8.21 14.21
CA PRO A 55 -0.92 -8.72 15.32
C PRO A 55 -1.37 -7.62 16.29
N ASN A 56 -0.62 -6.51 16.39
CA ASN A 56 -0.90 -5.38 17.28
C ASN A 56 -1.03 -4.07 16.49
N PRO A 57 -2.13 -3.89 15.72
CA PRO A 57 -2.26 -2.78 14.78
C PRO A 57 -2.26 -1.39 15.44
N GLU A 58 -2.69 -1.29 16.70
CA GLU A 58 -2.75 -0.05 17.50
C GLU A 58 -1.40 0.66 17.64
N ARG A 59 -0.29 -0.09 17.49
CA ARG A 59 1.08 0.44 17.64
C ARG A 59 1.59 1.15 16.39
N TYR A 60 0.86 1.09 15.28
CA TYR A 60 1.34 1.56 13.99
C TYR A 60 0.64 2.85 13.56
N LYS A 61 1.40 3.73 12.88
CA LYS A 61 0.96 5.09 12.54
C LYS A 61 -0.14 5.16 11.47
N SER A 62 -0.38 4.10 10.69
CA SER A 62 -1.28 4.13 9.54
C SER A 62 -2.35 3.06 9.63
N LYS A 63 -3.56 3.39 9.19
CA LYS A 63 -4.70 2.45 9.16
C LYS A 63 -4.58 1.46 8.01
N PHE A 64 -3.97 1.89 6.90
CA PHE A 64 -3.81 1.08 5.71
C PHE A 64 -2.36 1.07 5.23
N TYR A 65 -2.03 0.00 4.54
CA TYR A 65 -0.72 -0.25 3.96
C TYR A 65 -0.84 -0.72 2.52
N ALA A 66 0.01 -0.21 1.64
CA ALA A 66 0.14 -0.66 0.27
C ALA A 66 1.52 -1.28 0.07
N ILE A 67 1.57 -2.49 -0.48
CA ILE A 67 2.80 -3.22 -0.76
C ILE A 67 2.88 -3.53 -2.25
N HIS A 68 3.99 -3.17 -2.89
CA HIS A 68 4.18 -3.42 -4.32
C HIS A 68 5.61 -3.86 -4.64
N LYS A 69 5.75 -4.71 -5.66
CA LYS A 69 7.06 -5.19 -6.14
C LYS A 69 7.58 -4.24 -7.21
N LEU A 70 8.66 -3.54 -6.89
CA LEU A 70 9.55 -2.88 -7.85
C LEU A 70 10.66 -3.88 -8.20
N PHE A 71 11.29 -3.79 -9.37
CA PHE A 71 12.45 -4.65 -9.63
C PHE A 71 13.72 -3.91 -9.16
N PRO A 72 14.52 -4.45 -8.22
CA PRO A 72 14.44 -5.75 -7.53
C PRO A 72 13.82 -5.72 -6.11
N ARG A 73 13.24 -4.59 -5.66
CA ARG A 73 12.83 -4.35 -4.25
C ARG A 73 11.32 -4.23 -4.07
N TYR A 74 10.83 -4.39 -2.83
CA TYR A 74 9.43 -4.10 -2.52
C TYR A 74 9.33 -2.73 -1.87
N ILE A 75 8.33 -1.95 -2.27
CA ILE A 75 7.96 -0.70 -1.61
C ILE A 75 6.79 -0.95 -0.67
N PHE A 76 6.85 -0.32 0.49
CA PHE A 76 5.89 -0.38 1.57
C PHE A 76 5.44 1.04 1.91
N ILE A 77 4.13 1.30 1.83
CA ILE A 77 3.57 2.64 2.04
C ILE A 77 2.47 2.56 3.09
N GLY A 78 2.63 3.28 4.20
CA GLY A 78 1.58 3.54 5.17
C GLY A 78 0.77 4.77 4.79
N TYR A 79 -0.55 4.65 4.78
CA TYR A 79 -1.45 5.75 4.40
C TYR A 79 -2.81 5.67 5.10
N ASP A 80 -3.47 6.83 5.15
CA ASP A 80 -4.83 7.01 5.61
C ASP A 80 -5.72 7.58 4.50
N ILE A 81 -7.02 7.32 4.60
CA ILE A 81 -8.01 7.80 3.63
C ILE A 81 -8.95 8.77 4.31
N TYR A 82 -9.10 9.95 3.71
CA TYR A 82 -10.04 10.97 4.11
C TYR A 82 -11.19 11.06 3.10
N LYS A 83 -12.12 12.00 3.31
CA LYS A 83 -13.31 12.15 2.46
C LYS A 83 -12.93 12.56 1.03
N ASP A 84 -11.90 13.38 0.92
CA ASP A 84 -11.50 14.13 -0.28
C ASP A 84 -10.10 13.77 -0.80
N HIS A 85 -9.23 13.19 0.03
CA HIS A 85 -7.85 12.84 -0.36
C HIS A 85 -7.35 11.56 0.34
N ILE A 86 -6.14 11.14 -0.02
CA ILE A 86 -5.33 10.18 0.74
C ILE A 86 -4.13 10.90 1.35
N THR A 87 -3.73 10.51 2.55
CA THR A 87 -2.53 11.05 3.21
C THR A 87 -1.52 9.94 3.37
N LEU A 88 -0.35 10.13 2.77
CA LEU A 88 0.78 9.21 2.90
C LEU A 88 1.56 9.58 4.16
N ILE A 89 1.76 8.59 5.03
CA ILE A 89 2.28 8.78 6.39
C ILE A 89 3.70 8.24 6.52
N HIS A 90 3.99 7.10 5.88
CA HIS A 90 5.25 6.37 5.98
C HIS A 90 5.61 5.74 4.64
N THR A 91 6.89 5.68 4.30
CA THR A 91 7.35 4.84 3.17
C THR A 91 8.66 4.14 3.50
N SER A 92 8.84 2.90 3.07
CA SER A 92 10.10 2.19 3.23
C SER A 92 10.24 1.04 2.23
N PRO A 93 11.44 0.46 2.09
CA PRO A 93 11.56 -0.89 1.60
C PRO A 93 10.72 -1.83 2.49
N ALA A 94 10.02 -2.78 1.88
CA ALA A 94 9.26 -3.77 2.63
C ALA A 94 10.22 -4.79 3.26
N GLY A 95 10.00 -5.11 4.54
CA GLY A 95 10.74 -6.16 5.24
C GLY A 95 10.24 -7.57 4.87
N ASN A 96 10.92 -8.59 5.39
CA ASN A 96 10.59 -9.99 5.13
C ASN A 96 9.14 -10.34 5.53
N TRP A 97 8.67 -9.75 6.63
CA TRP A 97 7.30 -9.95 7.12
C TRP A 97 6.25 -9.41 6.14
N GLU A 98 6.40 -8.15 5.73
CA GLU A 98 5.52 -7.48 4.77
C GLU A 98 5.51 -8.21 3.42
N ILE A 99 6.69 -8.65 2.95
CA ILE A 99 6.81 -9.44 1.71
C ILE A 99 6.09 -10.78 1.84
N GLY A 100 6.17 -11.43 3.00
CA GLY A 100 5.45 -12.67 3.28
C GLY A 100 3.93 -12.49 3.15
N GLN A 101 3.39 -11.44 3.79
CA GLN A 101 1.96 -11.12 3.70
C GLN A 101 1.54 -10.74 2.28
N TYR A 102 2.34 -9.94 1.57
CA TYR A 102 2.11 -9.63 0.15
C TYR A 102 1.99 -10.89 -0.71
N LYS A 103 2.93 -11.83 -0.57
CA LYS A 103 2.94 -13.07 -1.37
C LYS A 103 1.72 -13.95 -1.05
N LYS A 104 1.35 -14.07 0.23
CA LYS A 104 0.17 -14.80 0.69
C LYS A 104 -1.11 -14.24 0.05
N GLU A 105 -1.32 -12.93 0.18
CA GLU A 105 -2.52 -12.24 -0.34
C GLU A 105 -2.59 -12.26 -1.86
N LYS A 106 -1.45 -12.08 -2.54
CA LYS A 106 -1.38 -12.18 -4.00
C LYS A 106 -1.76 -13.58 -4.49
N LYS A 107 -1.36 -14.64 -3.78
CA LYS A 107 -1.74 -16.03 -4.10
C LYS A 107 -3.24 -16.26 -3.91
N LEU A 108 -3.81 -15.76 -2.81
CA LEU A 108 -5.25 -15.86 -2.54
C LEU A 108 -6.07 -15.15 -3.61
N LEU A 109 -5.64 -13.97 -4.06
CA LEU A 109 -6.30 -13.24 -5.15
C LEU A 109 -6.31 -14.01 -6.46
N LYS A 110 -5.17 -14.60 -6.85
CA LYS A 110 -5.10 -15.43 -8.06
C LYS A 110 -6.08 -16.61 -7.99
N LYS A 111 -6.15 -17.29 -6.85
CA LYS A 111 -7.08 -18.42 -6.65
C LYS A 111 -8.54 -17.99 -6.75
N ARG A 112 -8.91 -16.87 -6.13
CA ARG A 112 -10.30 -16.35 -6.17
C ARG A 112 -10.73 -15.97 -7.57
N ILE A 113 -9.83 -15.39 -8.37
CA ILE A 113 -10.12 -15.07 -9.77
C ILE A 113 -10.37 -16.36 -10.54
N ILE A 114 -9.48 -17.36 -10.42
CA ILE A 114 -9.60 -18.64 -11.15
C ILE A 114 -10.88 -19.39 -10.76
N GLY A 115 -11.21 -19.46 -9.46
CA GLY A 115 -12.43 -20.13 -8.98
C GLY A 115 -13.74 -19.39 -9.28
N LEU A 116 -13.69 -18.18 -9.85
CA LEU A 116 -14.84 -17.46 -10.38
C LEU A 116 -15.14 -17.82 -11.85
N PHE A 117 -14.23 -18.54 -12.51
CA PHE A 117 -14.35 -19.00 -13.90
C PHE A 117 -14.52 -20.53 -14.01
N LEU A 118 -14.74 -21.22 -12.89
CA LEU A 118 -15.13 -22.62 -12.79
C LEU A 118 -16.53 -22.69 -12.17
#